data_AF-A0A672N9S6-F1
#
_entry.id   AF-A0A672N9S6-F1
#
_cell.length_a   1.000
_cell.length_b   1.000
_cell.length_c   1.000
_cell.angle_alpha   90.00
_cell.angle_beta   90.00
_cell.angle_gamma   90.00
#
_symmetry.space_group_name_H-M   'P 1'
#
loop_
_entity.id
_entity.type
_entity.pdbx_description
1 polymer ?
#
loop_
_entity_poly.entity_id
_entity_poly.type
_entity_poly.pdbx_seq_one_letter_code
_entity_poly.pdbx_strand_id
1 'polypeptide(L)'
;TLRSPRGKQANKSDRMKFFENLKMLKIKNLHNRFMYLTQDEDTLRREHLENISNLALNPIRRQIIEAFFDKRNMGEKERGCLQEIGFEEFVTVLSFFRPPKPRTADEMKNIKKEKLRFLFNMHDTDNDGIITLDEYRHVVEELLSSYETIGAETAKAISDAAMLEVASVTVGQMGPGEFYEGITFEQFMQILKDVEIETKMNIHFWNLDTRTMQCGK
;
A
#
# COMPACT_ATOMS: atom_id res chain seq x y z
N THR A 1 -2.86 -32.21 -6.24
CA THR A 1 -2.57 -31.35 -7.41
C THR A 1 -1.67 -30.21 -6.96
N LEU A 2 -0.35 -30.36 -7.16
CA LEU A 2 0.68 -29.45 -6.66
C LEU A 2 0.75 -28.18 -7.53
N ARG A 3 0.36 -27.02 -6.99
CA ARG A 3 0.61 -25.73 -7.64
C ARG A 3 2.11 -25.40 -7.60
N SER A 4 2.62 -25.07 -8.79
CA SER A 4 4.02 -24.80 -9.15
C SER A 4 4.75 -23.73 -8.29
N PRO A 5 6.06 -23.87 -8.03
CA PRO A 5 6.89 -22.87 -7.32
C PRO A 5 7.21 -21.60 -8.13
N ARG A 6 6.89 -21.56 -9.43
CA ARG A 6 7.39 -20.55 -10.38
C ARG A 6 7.01 -19.10 -10.04
N GLY A 7 5.90 -18.87 -9.32
CA GLY A 7 5.49 -17.52 -8.91
C GLY A 7 6.38 -16.89 -7.82
N LYS A 8 7.08 -17.70 -7.00
CA LYS A 8 7.92 -17.19 -5.89
C LYS A 8 9.25 -16.61 -6.36
N GLN A 9 9.87 -17.27 -7.34
CA GLN A 9 11.15 -16.83 -7.93
C GLN A 9 10.96 -15.65 -8.88
N ALA A 10 9.80 -15.54 -9.54
CA ALA A 10 9.49 -14.42 -10.42
C ALA A 10 9.49 -13.08 -9.64
N ASN A 11 8.72 -12.96 -8.55
CA ASN A 11 8.62 -11.68 -7.83
C ASN A 11 9.92 -11.26 -7.12
N LYS A 12 10.70 -12.19 -6.55
CA LYS A 12 12.00 -11.85 -5.97
C LYS A 12 13.06 -11.55 -7.05
N SER A 13 13.04 -12.29 -8.17
CA SER A 13 13.94 -12.04 -9.31
C SER A 13 13.64 -10.70 -9.98
N ASP A 14 12.37 -10.33 -10.12
CA ASP A 14 11.97 -9.06 -10.74
C ASP A 14 12.26 -7.88 -9.80
N ARG A 15 12.25 -8.09 -8.47
CA ARG A 15 12.73 -7.13 -7.46
C ARG A 15 14.26 -6.98 -7.43
N MET A 16 15.02 -8.07 -7.56
CA MET A 16 16.48 -7.97 -7.73
C MET A 16 16.86 -7.28 -9.04
N LYS A 17 16.21 -7.64 -10.16
CA LYS A 17 16.33 -6.90 -11.42
C LYS A 17 15.90 -5.44 -11.26
N PHE A 18 14.99 -5.12 -10.34
CA PHE A 18 14.61 -3.74 -10.05
C PHE A 18 15.76 -2.95 -9.40
N PHE A 19 16.46 -3.50 -8.41
CA PHE A 19 17.67 -2.88 -7.86
C PHE A 19 18.73 -2.65 -8.94
N GLU A 20 18.93 -3.63 -9.83
CA GLU A 20 19.87 -3.51 -10.95
C GLU A 20 19.45 -2.45 -11.99
N ASN A 21 18.15 -2.26 -12.20
CA ASN A 21 17.60 -1.33 -13.20
C ASN A 21 17.38 0.10 -12.68
N LEU A 22 17.56 0.34 -11.38
CA LEU A 22 17.53 1.70 -10.85
C LEU A 22 18.82 2.43 -11.28
N LYS A 23 18.67 3.60 -11.91
CA LYS A 23 19.83 4.47 -12.18
C LYS A 23 20.56 4.73 -10.87
N MET A 24 21.90 4.61 -10.86
CA MET A 24 22.75 4.83 -9.68
C MET A 24 22.39 6.08 -8.87
N LEU A 25 22.06 7.18 -9.55
CA LEU A 25 21.68 8.43 -8.90
C LEU A 25 20.35 8.35 -8.14
N LYS A 26 19.38 7.56 -8.62
CA LYS A 26 18.11 7.31 -7.92
C LYS A 26 18.32 6.47 -6.67
N ILE A 27 19.16 5.43 -6.76
CA ILE A 27 19.54 4.62 -5.60
C ILE A 27 20.23 5.50 -4.56
N LYS A 28 21.20 6.33 -4.98
CA LYS A 28 21.90 7.26 -4.10
C LYS A 28 20.95 8.25 -3.41
N ASN A 29 19.99 8.82 -4.15
CA ASN A 29 19.02 9.74 -3.55
C ASN A 29 18.10 9.04 -2.53
N LEU A 30 17.67 7.81 -2.82
CA LEU A 30 16.89 7.00 -1.88
C LEU A 30 17.71 6.65 -0.64
N HIS A 31 18.98 6.27 -0.82
CA HIS A 31 19.89 5.96 0.28
C HIS A 31 20.13 7.18 1.15
N ASN A 32 20.42 8.35 0.56
CA ASN A 32 20.55 9.60 1.31
C ASN A 32 19.27 9.94 2.09
N ARG A 33 18.09 9.69 1.50
CA ARG A 33 16.82 9.88 2.20
C ARG A 33 16.64 8.89 3.34
N PHE A 34 17.04 7.63 3.14
CA PHE A 34 17.03 6.61 4.18
C PHE A 34 17.90 7.04 5.36
N MET A 35 19.17 7.39 5.12
CA MET A 35 20.10 7.86 6.16
C MET A 35 19.57 9.11 6.90
N TYR A 36 18.95 10.04 6.16
CA TYR A 36 18.33 11.21 6.78
C TYR A 36 17.16 10.83 7.71
N LEU A 37 16.34 9.85 7.33
CA LEU A 37 15.22 9.38 8.15
C LEU A 37 15.70 8.60 9.37
N THR A 38 16.75 7.79 9.21
CA THR A 38 17.33 6.94 10.27
C THR A 38 18.32 7.67 11.16
N GLN A 39 18.61 8.95 10.89
CA GLN A 39 19.63 9.73 11.60
C GLN A 39 21.01 9.04 11.58
N ASP A 40 21.38 8.58 10.38
CA ASP A 40 22.60 7.84 10.08
C ASP A 40 22.71 6.43 10.70
N GLU A 41 21.60 5.86 11.18
CA GLU A 41 21.53 4.44 11.54
C GLU A 41 21.31 3.53 10.31
N ASP A 42 21.71 2.25 10.43
CA ASP A 42 21.58 1.24 9.37
C ASP A 42 20.14 0.71 9.18
N THR A 43 19.25 1.01 10.12
CA THR A 43 17.87 0.48 10.18
C THR A 43 16.84 1.57 10.43
N LEU A 44 15.66 1.42 9.84
CA LEU A 44 14.51 2.29 10.05
C LEU A 44 13.51 1.66 11.03
N ARG A 45 13.12 2.39 12.07
CA ARG A 45 12.08 2.04 13.05
C ARG A 45 10.83 2.91 12.85
N ARG A 46 9.70 2.50 13.45
CA ARG A 46 8.43 3.25 13.37
C ARG A 46 8.59 4.71 13.82
N GLU A 47 9.27 4.92 14.95
CA GLU A 47 9.56 6.24 15.52
C GLU A 47 10.22 7.21 14.51
N HIS A 48 11.08 6.70 13.62
CA HIS A 48 11.71 7.50 12.59
C HIS A 48 10.68 8.06 11.59
N LEU A 49 9.69 7.26 11.21
CA LEU A 49 8.60 7.69 10.32
C LEU A 49 7.55 8.53 11.06
N GLU A 50 7.31 8.23 12.33
CA GLU A 50 6.38 8.98 13.19
C GLU A 50 6.81 10.44 13.37
N ASN A 51 8.12 10.69 13.40
CA ASN A 51 8.72 12.02 13.55
C ASN A 51 8.67 12.87 12.27
N ILE A 52 8.16 12.35 11.14
CA ILE A 52 8.02 13.14 9.90
C ILE A 52 6.86 14.14 10.05
N SER A 53 7.20 15.43 10.19
CA SER A 53 6.21 16.50 10.40
C SER A 53 5.15 16.58 9.30
N ASN A 54 5.54 16.40 8.04
CA ASN A 54 4.59 16.42 6.91
C ASN A 54 3.64 15.21 6.91
N LEU A 55 3.97 14.14 7.63
CA LEU A 55 3.10 12.98 7.77
C LEU A 55 2.12 13.16 8.94
N ALA A 56 2.40 14.05 9.90
CA ALA A 56 1.63 14.21 11.13
C ALA A 56 0.15 14.58 10.91
N LEU A 57 -0.15 15.32 9.85
CA LEU A 57 -1.52 15.73 9.49
C LEU A 57 -2.18 14.83 8.45
N ASN A 58 -1.53 13.73 8.06
CA ASN A 58 -2.09 12.80 7.08
C ASN A 58 -3.08 11.85 7.78
N PRO A 59 -4.37 11.81 7.37
CA PRO A 59 -5.37 10.92 7.95
C PRO A 59 -4.96 9.45 7.98
N ILE A 60 -4.26 8.98 6.95
CA ILE A 60 -3.81 7.59 6.82
C ILE A 60 -2.36 7.38 7.28
N ARG A 61 -1.84 8.27 8.14
CA ARG A 61 -0.46 8.22 8.65
C ARG A 61 -0.13 6.85 9.22
N ARG A 62 -1.01 6.31 10.08
CA ARG A 62 -0.79 5.03 10.76
C ARG A 62 -0.63 3.90 9.75
N GLN A 63 -1.51 3.81 8.76
CA GLN A 63 -1.46 2.77 7.75
C GLN A 63 -0.26 2.91 6.82
N ILE A 64 0.14 4.14 6.47
CA ILE A 64 1.37 4.38 5.72
C ILE A 64 2.56 3.82 6.49
N ILE A 65 2.67 4.13 7.79
CA ILE A 65 3.78 3.67 8.63
C ILE A 65 3.76 2.15 8.73
N GLU A 66 2.64 1.53 9.12
CA GLU A 66 2.55 0.08 9.27
C GLU A 66 2.81 -0.68 7.96
N ALA A 67 2.44 -0.12 6.80
CA ALA A 67 2.72 -0.72 5.51
C ALA A 67 4.22 -0.86 5.20
N PHE A 68 5.09 -0.04 5.81
CA PHE A 68 6.55 -0.20 5.70
C PHE A 68 7.07 -1.41 6.47
N PHE A 69 6.37 -1.84 7.53
CA PHE A 69 6.80 -2.92 8.41
C PHE A 69 6.05 -4.23 8.16
N ASP A 70 4.99 -4.21 7.36
CA ASP A 70 4.22 -5.39 7.02
C ASP A 70 5.03 -6.36 6.12
N LYS A 71 5.25 -7.57 6.63
CA LYS A 71 5.97 -8.65 5.93
C LYS A 71 5.32 -9.02 4.59
N ARG A 72 3.99 -8.90 4.46
CA ARG A 72 3.26 -9.17 3.22
C ARG A 72 3.74 -8.27 2.07
N ASN A 73 4.16 -7.03 2.38
CA ASN A 73 4.66 -6.07 1.40
C ASN A 73 6.09 -6.38 0.95
N MET A 74 6.85 -7.11 1.76
CA MET A 74 8.20 -7.61 1.46
C MET A 74 8.20 -8.86 0.58
N GLY A 75 7.03 -9.42 0.29
CA GLY A 75 6.89 -10.67 -0.47
C GLY A 75 7.07 -11.92 0.40
N GLU A 76 7.09 -11.75 1.72
CA GLU A 76 7.01 -12.83 2.68
C GLU A 76 5.56 -13.33 2.78
N LYS A 77 5.41 -14.63 3.10
CA LYS A 77 4.09 -15.27 3.26
C LYS A 77 3.65 -15.35 4.71
N GLU A 78 4.55 -15.01 5.63
CA GLU A 78 4.30 -15.09 7.06
C GLU A 78 3.55 -13.84 7.52
N ARG A 79 2.65 -14.04 8.49
CA ARG A 79 1.93 -12.94 9.14
C ARG A 79 2.87 -12.17 10.06
N GLY A 80 2.53 -10.91 10.28
CA GLY A 80 3.17 -10.05 11.28
C GLY A 80 3.99 -8.91 10.69
N CYS A 81 4.54 -8.10 11.58
CA CYS A 81 5.30 -6.92 11.23
C CYS A 81 6.76 -7.06 11.67
N LEU A 82 7.65 -6.46 10.89
CA LEU A 82 9.03 -6.22 11.28
C LEU A 82 9.08 -5.13 12.36
N GLN A 83 10.06 -5.21 13.24
CA GLN A 83 10.32 -4.16 14.23
C GLN A 83 11.14 -3.02 13.61
N GLU A 84 12.07 -3.40 12.74
CA GLU A 84 12.95 -2.51 12.00
C GLU A 84 13.14 -3.05 10.57
N ILE A 85 13.46 -2.15 9.64
CA ILE A 85 13.71 -2.49 8.23
C ILE A 85 15.01 -1.88 7.73
N GLY A 86 15.72 -2.58 6.86
CA GLY A 86 16.91 -2.07 6.20
C GLY A 86 16.59 -1.25 4.94
N PHE A 87 17.64 -0.84 4.24
CA PHE A 87 17.50 -0.09 2.99
C PHE A 87 16.82 -0.91 1.87
N GLU A 88 17.05 -2.22 1.81
CA GLU A 88 16.44 -3.10 0.79
C GLU A 88 14.91 -3.16 0.95
N GLU A 89 14.44 -3.37 2.17
CA GLU A 89 13.02 -3.38 2.51
C GLU A 89 12.37 -2.01 2.27
N PHE A 90 13.05 -0.93 2.66
CA PHE A 90 12.59 0.45 2.43
C PHE A 90 12.36 0.72 0.93
N VAL A 91 13.34 0.38 0.10
CA VAL A 91 13.24 0.54 -1.36
C VAL A 91 12.18 -0.39 -1.95
N THR A 92 12.02 -1.59 -1.39
CA THR A 92 11.01 -2.56 -1.77
C THR A 92 9.59 -1.99 -1.59
N VAL A 93 9.29 -1.39 -0.45
CA VAL A 93 7.99 -0.74 -0.20
C VAL A 93 7.78 0.45 -1.14
N LEU A 94 8.81 1.28 -1.34
CA LEU A 94 8.71 2.43 -2.25
C LEU A 94 8.50 2.03 -3.72
N SER A 95 8.86 0.80 -4.10
CA SER A 95 8.70 0.31 -5.48
C SER A 95 7.22 0.23 -5.92
N PHE A 96 6.29 0.02 -4.99
CA PHE A 96 4.84 0.03 -5.27
C PHE A 96 4.34 1.38 -5.79
N PHE A 97 5.04 2.47 -5.46
CA PHE A 97 4.70 3.83 -5.88
C PHE A 97 5.46 4.28 -7.13
N ARG A 98 6.07 3.36 -7.86
CA ARG A 98 6.76 3.68 -9.10
C ARG A 98 5.74 3.99 -10.21
N PRO A 99 6.01 4.99 -11.07
CA PRO A 99 5.28 5.18 -12.31
C PRO A 99 5.34 3.91 -13.18
N PRO A 100 4.20 3.44 -13.70
CA PRO A 100 4.15 2.22 -14.49
C PRO A 100 4.94 2.43 -15.80
N LYS A 101 5.77 1.45 -16.16
CA LYS A 101 6.46 1.37 -17.47
C LYS A 101 6.25 0.01 -18.12
N PRO A 102 4.99 -0.42 -18.32
CA PRO A 102 4.70 -1.73 -18.89
C PRO A 102 5.10 -1.77 -20.36
N ARG A 103 5.51 -2.95 -20.81
CA ARG A 103 5.73 -3.29 -22.22
C ARG A 103 4.53 -4.02 -22.80
N THR A 104 3.69 -4.62 -21.95
CA THR A 104 2.52 -5.42 -22.35
C THR A 104 1.30 -5.12 -21.49
N ALA A 105 0.12 -5.47 -21.99
CA ALA A 105 -1.13 -5.36 -21.23
C ALA A 105 -1.14 -6.27 -19.98
N ASP A 106 -0.51 -7.44 -20.06
CA ASP A 106 -0.44 -8.38 -18.94
C ASP A 106 0.50 -7.86 -17.83
N GLU A 107 1.62 -7.22 -18.20
CA GLU A 107 2.45 -6.50 -17.22
C GLU A 107 1.67 -5.40 -16.52
N MET A 108 0.84 -4.65 -17.26
CA MET A 108 0.01 -3.61 -16.66
C MET A 108 -1.01 -4.18 -15.66
N LYS A 109 -1.69 -5.29 -16.01
CA LYS A 109 -2.62 -5.98 -15.10
C LYS A 109 -1.90 -6.48 -13.85
N ASN A 110 -0.69 -7.01 -13.98
CA ASN A 110 0.11 -7.45 -12.84
C ASN A 110 0.49 -6.29 -11.93
N ILE A 111 0.97 -5.16 -12.49
CA ILE A 111 1.26 -3.94 -11.71
C ILE A 111 0.02 -3.47 -10.97
N LYS A 112 -1.13 -3.39 -11.66
CA LYS A 112 -2.41 -3.00 -11.05
C LYS A 112 -2.75 -3.94 -9.88
N LYS A 113 -2.64 -5.25 -10.07
CA LYS A 113 -2.91 -6.25 -9.04
C LYS A 113 -1.96 -6.13 -7.84
N GLU A 114 -0.67 -5.90 -8.06
CA GLU A 114 0.30 -5.74 -6.98
C GLU A 114 0.07 -4.47 -6.16
N LYS A 115 -0.26 -3.35 -6.81
CA LYS A 115 -0.61 -2.11 -6.11
C LYS A 115 -1.92 -2.22 -5.34
N LEU A 116 -2.94 -2.86 -5.92
CA LEU A 116 -4.19 -3.15 -5.22
C LEU A 116 -3.95 -4.06 -4.01
N ARG A 117 -3.06 -5.05 -4.13
CA ARG A 117 -2.69 -5.94 -3.02
C ARG A 117 -2.02 -5.16 -1.88
N PHE A 118 -1.14 -4.23 -2.22
CA PHE A 118 -0.51 -3.36 -1.23
C PHE A 118 -1.56 -2.49 -0.50
N LEU A 119 -2.49 -1.87 -1.23
CA LEU A 119 -3.58 -1.09 -0.61
C LEU A 119 -4.54 -1.96 0.21
N PHE A 120 -4.80 -3.19 -0.22
CA PHE A 120 -5.59 -4.13 0.55
C PHE A 120 -4.92 -4.47 1.89
N ASN A 121 -3.64 -4.85 1.86
CA ASN A 121 -2.86 -5.13 3.06
C ASN A 121 -2.79 -3.92 4.01
N MET A 122 -2.81 -2.70 3.46
CA MET A 122 -2.81 -1.47 4.23
C MET A 122 -4.08 -1.29 5.08
N HIS A 123 -5.19 -1.92 4.70
CA HIS A 123 -6.49 -1.81 5.37
C HIS A 123 -6.94 -3.10 6.09
N ASP A 124 -6.47 -4.27 5.66
CA ASP A 124 -6.57 -5.56 6.37
C ASP A 124 -5.49 -5.63 7.46
N THR A 125 -5.83 -5.09 8.63
CA THR A 125 -4.91 -4.82 9.74
C THR A 125 -4.59 -6.05 10.58
N ASP A 126 -5.52 -7.01 10.67
CA ASP A 126 -5.32 -8.25 11.41
C ASP A 126 -4.76 -9.41 10.55
N ASN A 127 -4.66 -9.18 9.23
CA ASN A 127 -4.15 -10.10 8.22
C ASN A 127 -5.02 -11.34 8.01
N ASP A 128 -6.32 -11.28 8.29
CA ASP A 128 -7.24 -12.38 8.03
C ASP A 128 -7.58 -12.56 6.54
N GLY A 129 -7.30 -11.54 5.72
CA GLY A 129 -7.57 -11.53 4.28
C GLY A 129 -8.94 -10.95 3.92
N ILE A 130 -9.62 -10.28 4.85
CA ILE A 130 -10.94 -9.70 4.73
C ILE A 130 -10.89 -8.29 5.34
N ILE A 131 -11.27 -7.27 4.57
CA ILE A 131 -11.49 -5.93 5.16
C ILE A 131 -12.87 -5.93 5.78
N THR A 132 -12.92 -6.02 7.11
CA THR A 132 -14.18 -6.05 7.86
C THR A 132 -14.88 -4.68 7.84
N LEU A 133 -16.16 -4.64 8.23
CA LEU A 133 -16.90 -3.38 8.38
C LEU A 133 -16.22 -2.45 9.40
N ASP A 134 -15.66 -2.99 10.48
CA ASP A 134 -15.03 -2.19 11.51
C ASP A 134 -13.70 -1.61 11.03
N GLU A 135 -12.88 -2.38 10.29
CA GLU A 135 -11.66 -1.87 9.66
C GLU A 135 -11.97 -0.80 8.61
N TYR A 136 -12.98 -1.04 7.76
CA TYR A 136 -13.40 -0.06 6.77
C TYR A 136 -13.94 1.22 7.43
N ARG A 137 -14.74 1.08 8.50
CA ARG A 137 -15.26 2.22 9.26
C ARG A 137 -14.15 3.04 9.89
N HIS A 138 -13.14 2.39 10.46
CA HIS A 138 -11.99 3.08 11.02
C HIS A 138 -11.27 3.95 9.98
N VAL A 139 -11.07 3.42 8.76
CA VAL A 139 -10.48 4.18 7.65
C VAL A 139 -11.35 5.39 7.26
N VAL A 140 -12.66 5.22 7.19
CA VAL A 140 -13.60 6.31 6.88
C VAL A 140 -13.58 7.38 7.98
N GLU A 141 -13.57 6.98 9.26
CA GLU A 141 -13.46 7.89 10.40
C GLU A 141 -12.19 8.72 10.36
N GLU A 142 -11.04 8.10 10.08
CA GLU A 142 -9.78 8.83 9.94
C GLU A 142 -9.80 9.80 8.75
N LEU A 143 -10.28 9.38 7.58
CA LEU A 143 -10.40 10.25 6.41
C LEU A 143 -11.33 11.45 6.65
N LEU A 144 -12.35 11.26 7.49
CA LEU A 144 -13.31 12.31 7.82
C LEU A 144 -12.90 13.13 9.06
N SER A 145 -11.88 12.71 9.81
CA SER A 145 -11.47 13.36 11.06
C SER A 145 -10.97 14.79 10.86
N SER A 146 -10.55 15.15 9.65
CA SER A 146 -10.17 16.52 9.29
C SER A 146 -11.36 17.46 9.07
N TYR A 147 -12.59 16.93 9.03
CA TYR A 147 -13.80 17.71 8.83
C TYR A 147 -14.55 17.87 10.16
N GLU A 148 -14.44 19.05 10.78
CA GLU A 148 -15.05 19.37 12.09
C GLU A 148 -16.57 19.14 12.16
N THR A 149 -17.26 19.08 11.02
CA THR A 149 -18.72 18.94 10.91
C THR A 149 -19.22 17.51 10.77
N ILE A 150 -18.31 16.53 10.60
CA ILE A 150 -18.68 15.14 10.32
C ILE A 150 -18.46 14.31 11.58
N GLY A 151 -19.56 14.01 12.27
CA GLY A 151 -19.54 13.17 13.47
C GLY A 151 -19.36 11.68 13.15
N ALA A 152 -19.02 10.90 14.18
CA ALA A 152 -18.85 9.44 14.10
C ALA A 152 -20.10 8.72 13.54
N GLU A 153 -21.31 9.25 13.79
CA GLU A 153 -22.54 8.69 13.23
C GLU A 153 -22.60 8.79 11.70
N THR A 154 -22.07 9.86 11.11
CA THR A 154 -22.01 10.02 9.66
C THR A 154 -21.01 9.05 9.04
N ALA A 155 -19.83 8.89 9.65
CA ALA A 155 -18.84 7.91 9.20
C ALA A 155 -19.42 6.49 9.24
N LYS A 156 -20.12 6.13 10.33
CA LYS A 156 -20.84 4.87 10.45
C LYS A 156 -21.88 4.70 9.33
N ALA A 157 -22.73 5.69 9.09
CA ALA A 157 -23.75 5.61 8.04
C ALA A 157 -23.16 5.44 6.63
N ILE A 158 -22.05 6.13 6.33
CA ILE A 158 -21.32 5.99 5.06
C ILE A 158 -20.76 4.57 4.94
N SER A 159 -20.08 4.08 5.98
CA SER A 159 -19.47 2.76 5.97
C SER A 159 -20.50 1.64 5.83
N ASP A 160 -21.61 1.72 6.56
CA ASP A 160 -22.69 0.74 6.52
C ASP A 160 -23.35 0.72 5.11
N ALA A 161 -23.62 1.90 4.54
CA ALA A 161 -24.21 2.02 3.21
C ALA A 161 -23.29 1.47 2.11
N ALA A 162 -22.01 1.83 2.14
CA ALA A 162 -21.04 1.36 1.17
C ALA A 162 -20.80 -0.16 1.28
N MET A 163 -20.74 -0.71 2.50
CA MET A 163 -20.56 -2.14 2.69
C MET A 163 -21.78 -2.94 2.19
N LEU A 164 -23.00 -2.43 2.41
CA LEU A 164 -24.22 -3.03 1.89
C LEU A 164 -24.23 -3.02 0.34
N GLU A 165 -23.78 -1.93 -0.27
CA GLU A 165 -23.65 -1.83 -1.72
C GLU A 165 -22.68 -2.88 -2.26
N VAL A 166 -21.48 -2.99 -1.66
CA VAL A 166 -20.48 -4.00 -2.04
C VAL A 166 -21.06 -5.41 -1.92
N ALA A 167 -21.72 -5.71 -0.81
CA ALA A 167 -22.31 -7.02 -0.58
C ALA A 167 -23.38 -7.35 -1.64
N SER A 168 -24.23 -6.39 -1.99
CA SER A 168 -25.27 -6.55 -3.01
C SER A 168 -24.73 -6.79 -4.42
N VAL A 169 -23.62 -6.14 -4.79
CA VAL A 169 -23.01 -6.22 -6.12
C VAL A 169 -22.14 -7.46 -6.28
N THR A 170 -21.52 -7.95 -5.20
CA THR A 170 -20.50 -9.01 -5.28
C THR A 170 -20.98 -10.38 -4.83
N VAL A 171 -21.90 -10.45 -3.87
CA VAL A 171 -22.42 -11.73 -3.32
C VAL A 171 -23.85 -12.02 -3.79
N GLY A 172 -24.60 -10.99 -4.20
CA GLY A 172 -26.00 -11.13 -4.63
C GLY A 172 -26.95 -11.28 -3.44
N GLN A 173 -28.05 -12.04 -3.61
CA GLN A 173 -28.99 -12.31 -2.53
C GLN A 173 -28.38 -13.30 -1.53
N MET A 174 -28.02 -12.81 -0.35
CA MET A 174 -27.62 -13.64 0.79
C MET A 174 -28.80 -14.49 1.27
N GLY A 175 -28.50 -15.76 1.59
CA GLY A 175 -29.47 -16.67 2.19
C GLY A 175 -29.88 -16.24 3.60
N PRO A 176 -31.00 -16.76 4.13
CA PRO A 176 -31.41 -16.50 5.51
C PRO A 176 -30.32 -16.95 6.48
N GLY A 177 -29.72 -16.01 7.21
CA GLY A 177 -28.66 -16.28 8.21
C GLY A 177 -27.22 -16.15 7.67
N GLU A 178 -27.04 -15.84 6.39
CA GLU A 178 -25.72 -15.47 5.87
C GLU A 178 -25.39 -14.03 6.27
N PHE A 179 -24.17 -13.83 6.78
CA PHE A 179 -23.64 -12.52 7.15
C PHE A 179 -22.48 -12.18 6.22
N TYR A 180 -22.45 -10.93 5.78
CA TYR A 180 -21.34 -10.43 4.98
C TYR A 180 -20.14 -10.12 5.88
N GLU A 181 -19.17 -11.01 5.87
CA GLU A 181 -17.97 -10.93 6.72
C GLU A 181 -17.11 -9.70 6.41
N GLY A 182 -17.04 -9.31 5.14
CA GLY A 182 -16.31 -8.13 4.69
C GLY A 182 -15.80 -8.27 3.26
N ILE A 183 -14.92 -7.36 2.87
CA ILE A 183 -14.41 -7.25 1.51
C ILE A 183 -13.18 -8.14 1.35
N THR A 184 -13.31 -9.21 0.56
CA THR A 184 -12.18 -10.03 0.13
C THR A 184 -11.31 -9.31 -0.91
N PHE A 185 -10.08 -9.76 -1.12
CA PHE A 185 -9.19 -9.16 -2.12
C PHE A 185 -9.78 -9.21 -3.55
N GLU A 186 -10.47 -10.28 -3.91
CA GLU A 186 -11.15 -10.43 -5.19
C GLU A 186 -12.27 -9.38 -5.36
N GLN A 187 -13.06 -9.14 -4.31
CA GLN A 187 -14.09 -8.10 -4.30
C GLN A 187 -13.46 -6.70 -4.37
N PHE A 188 -12.38 -6.47 -3.63
CA PHE A 188 -11.61 -5.23 -3.66
C PHE A 188 -11.12 -4.89 -5.08
N MET A 189 -10.62 -5.90 -5.82
CA MET A 189 -10.24 -5.75 -7.22
C MET A 189 -11.43 -5.41 -8.13
N GLN A 190 -12.60 -6.00 -7.87
CA GLN A 190 -13.82 -5.74 -8.64
C GLN A 190 -14.36 -4.33 -8.40
N ILE A 191 -14.36 -3.85 -7.15
CA ILE A 191 -14.79 -2.50 -6.77
C ILE A 191 -13.92 -1.44 -7.45
N LEU A 192 -12.60 -1.66 -7.49
CA LEU A 192 -11.63 -0.72 -8.06
C LEU A 192 -11.27 -1.01 -9.52
N LYS A 193 -12.07 -1.80 -10.24
CA LYS A 193 -11.76 -2.23 -11.62
C LYS A 193 -11.59 -1.05 -12.58
N ASP A 194 -12.39 0.01 -12.40
CA ASP A 194 -12.42 1.20 -13.26
C ASP A 194 -11.47 2.31 -12.76
N VAL A 195 -10.81 2.10 -11.61
CA VAL A 195 -9.80 3.02 -11.09
C VAL A 195 -8.43 2.62 -11.66
N GLU A 196 -7.76 3.57 -12.30
CA GLU A 196 -6.39 3.43 -12.80
C GLU A 196 -5.37 3.56 -11.65
N ILE A 197 -5.39 2.63 -10.70
CA ILE A 197 -4.49 2.63 -9.53
C ILE A 197 -3.01 2.59 -9.96
N GLU A 198 -2.70 1.91 -11.06
CA GLU A 198 -1.38 1.87 -11.64
C GLU A 198 -0.80 3.27 -11.91
N THR A 199 -1.62 4.22 -12.38
CA THR A 199 -1.23 5.60 -12.66
C THR A 199 -1.43 6.50 -11.45
N LYS A 200 -2.48 6.30 -10.64
CA LYS A 200 -2.75 7.16 -9.46
C LYS A 200 -1.79 6.93 -8.31
N MET A 201 -1.40 5.69 -8.04
CA MET A 201 -0.50 5.33 -6.95
C MET A 201 0.96 5.46 -7.41
N ASN A 202 1.42 6.69 -7.65
CA ASN A 202 2.80 6.98 -7.97
C ASN A 202 3.33 8.22 -7.21
N ILE A 203 4.63 8.22 -6.88
CA ILE A 203 5.29 9.38 -6.27
C ILE A 203 6.16 10.09 -7.32
N HIS A 204 5.98 11.41 -7.44
CA HIS A 204 6.68 12.27 -8.38
C HIS A 204 8.21 12.32 -8.19
N PHE A 205 8.73 11.95 -7.02
CA PHE A 205 10.16 11.76 -6.79
C PHE A 205 10.80 10.83 -7.84
N TRP A 206 10.06 9.82 -8.33
CA TRP A 206 10.52 8.94 -9.40
C TRP A 206 10.63 9.62 -10.78
N ASN A 207 9.97 10.76 -10.97
CA ASN A 207 9.91 11.54 -12.20
C ASN A 207 10.87 12.73 -12.23
N LEU A 208 11.52 13.08 -11.12
CA LEU A 208 12.53 14.15 -11.12
C LEU A 208 13.74 13.72 -11.96
N ASP A 209 13.85 14.30 -13.16
CA ASP A 209 15.14 14.42 -13.84
C ASP A 209 16.02 15.31 -12.96
N THR A 210 17.13 14.76 -12.51
CA THR A 210 18.08 15.39 -11.58
C THR A 210 18.82 16.61 -12.15
N ARG A 211 18.34 17.17 -13.27
CA ARG A 211 18.89 18.37 -13.91
C ARG A 211 18.38 19.67 -13.28
N THR A 212 17.25 19.65 -12.59
CA THR A 212 16.65 20.87 -12.01
C THR A 212 17.07 21.15 -10.56
N MET A 213 17.85 20.28 -9.92
CA MET A 213 18.47 20.57 -8.63
C MET A 213 19.84 21.24 -8.83
N GLN A 214 19.85 22.41 -9.47
CA GLN A 214 20.88 23.39 -9.16
C GLN A 214 20.47 24.06 -7.85
N CYS A 215 21.13 23.67 -6.77
CA CYS A 215 21.05 24.37 -5.50
C CYS A 215 21.51 25.81 -5.76
N GLY A 216 20.60 26.78 -5.61
CA GLY A 216 20.97 28.19 -5.53
C GLY A 216 21.95 28.37 -4.37
N LYS A 217 23.05 29.07 -4.65
CA LYS A 217 24.12 29.39 -3.70
C LYS A 217 23.61 30.15 -2.49
#